data_AF-A0A968HZP1-F1
#
_entry.id   AF-A0A968HZP1-F1
#
_cell.length_a   1.000
_cell.length_b   1.000
_cell.length_c   1.000
_cell.angle_alpha   90.00
_cell.angle_beta   90.00
_cell.angle_gamma   90.00
#
_symmetry.space_group_name_H-M   'P 1'
#
loop_
_entity.id
_entity.type
_entity.pdbx_description
1 polymer ?
#
loop_
_entity_poly.entity_id
_entity_poly.type
_entity_poly.pdbx_seq_one_letter_code
_entity_poly.pdbx_strand_id
1 'polypeptide(L)'
;MSTVPECSEQLFAVVDAVLANSSTKPSPRTVLETLLTIEKRAQFLSSHSFNSFVGTWRLCFVTLRGKPHQRAGQIIGRGFYVPQWVTLQIIYTPITETEEGSPTSPSAGQIANQVCWGGLSVSLTGPARCEPKKNIMAFDFTRMVVTTWGKNLHHGFIRGGQVSEKTSGLSQ
;
A
#
# COMPACT_ATOMS: atom_id res chain seq x y z
N MET A 1 3.83 21.43 22.82
CA MET A 1 3.67 20.01 23.22
C MET A 1 2.24 19.61 22.94
N SER A 2 1.98 18.85 21.88
CA SER A 2 0.64 18.37 21.53
C SER A 2 0.71 16.86 21.23
N THR A 3 0.36 16.16 22.31
CA THR A 3 -0.22 14.82 22.44
C THR A 3 -0.20 13.89 21.22
N VAL A 4 0.79 12.98 21.20
CA VAL A 4 0.81 11.75 20.39
C VAL A 4 -0.45 10.87 20.51
N PRO A 5 -1.11 10.69 21.68
CA PRO A 5 -2.26 9.79 21.78
C PRO A 5 -3.48 10.22 20.95
N GLU A 6 -3.66 11.52 20.75
CA GLU A 6 -4.85 12.08 20.10
C GLU A 6 -4.89 11.82 18.59
N CYS A 7 -3.71 11.77 17.93
CA CYS A 7 -3.61 11.43 16.50
C CYS A 7 -3.89 9.94 16.24
N SER A 8 -3.47 9.04 17.14
CA SER A 8 -3.69 7.60 16.98
C SER A 8 -5.16 7.22 17.17
N GLU A 9 -5.85 7.81 18.14
CA GLU A 9 -7.26 7.52 18.40
C GLU A 9 -8.16 7.90 17.23
N GLN A 10 -7.89 9.03 16.57
CA GLN A 10 -8.63 9.44 15.37
C GLN A 10 -8.47 8.46 14.22
N LEU A 11 -7.28 7.88 14.03
CA LEU A 11 -7.06 6.88 12.98
C LEU A 11 -7.74 5.54 13.30
N PHE A 12 -7.72 5.11 14.57
CA PHE A 12 -8.48 3.91 14.97
C PHE A 12 -9.98 4.11 14.77
N ALA A 13 -10.52 5.29 15.12
CA ALA A 13 -11.92 5.62 14.86
C ALA A 13 -12.26 5.60 13.35
N VAL A 14 -11.33 6.01 12.48
CA VAL A 14 -11.50 5.88 11.02
C VAL A 14 -11.55 4.41 10.61
N VAL A 15 -10.62 3.59 11.11
CA VAL A 15 -10.56 2.15 10.80
C VAL A 15 -11.87 1.49 11.24
N ASP A 16 -12.30 1.72 12.48
CA ASP A 16 -13.54 1.16 13.02
C ASP A 16 -14.74 1.63 12.22
N ALA A 17 -14.85 2.92 11.88
CA ALA A 17 -15.97 3.43 11.11
C ALA A 17 -16.01 2.88 9.69
N VAL A 18 -14.86 2.59 9.07
CA VAL A 18 -14.77 1.97 7.74
C VAL A 18 -15.10 0.48 7.80
N LEU A 19 -14.61 -0.24 8.82
CA LEU A 19 -14.86 -1.67 9.01
C LEU A 19 -16.31 -1.95 9.45
N ALA A 20 -16.84 -1.18 10.40
CA ALA A 20 -18.19 -1.33 10.96
C ALA A 20 -19.28 -0.69 10.10
N ASN A 21 -18.94 -0.07 8.97
CA ASN A 21 -19.90 0.65 8.13
C ASN A 21 -20.68 1.72 8.92
N SER A 22 -20.00 2.43 9.83
CA SER A 22 -20.65 3.44 10.65
C SER A 22 -20.91 4.72 9.85
N SER A 23 -22.06 5.36 10.08
CA SER A 23 -22.32 6.71 9.56
C SER A 23 -21.43 7.77 10.22
N THR A 24 -20.92 7.48 11.41
CA THR A 24 -20.09 8.39 12.21
C THR A 24 -18.64 8.28 11.77
N LYS A 25 -18.31 8.90 10.64
CA LYS A 25 -16.93 8.96 10.11
C LYS A 25 -16.31 10.32 10.40
N PRO A 26 -15.04 10.38 10.85
CA PRO A 26 -14.31 11.63 10.92
C PRO A 26 -14.31 12.34 9.56
N SER A 27 -14.31 13.67 9.58
CA SER A 27 -14.35 14.41 8.31
C SER A 27 -13.10 14.08 7.46
N PRO A 28 -13.22 13.96 6.13
CA PRO A 28 -12.08 13.71 5.25
C PRO A 28 -10.91 14.68 5.46
N ARG A 29 -11.22 15.93 5.84
CA ARG A 29 -10.24 16.95 6.14
C ARG A 29 -9.46 16.65 7.42
N THR A 30 -10.15 16.26 8.49
CA THR A 30 -9.52 15.86 9.76
C THR A 30 -8.55 14.70 9.53
N VAL A 31 -8.98 13.68 8.77
CA VAL A 31 -8.12 12.54 8.42
C VAL A 31 -6.88 12.98 7.64
N LEU A 32 -7.06 13.85 6.64
CA LEU A 32 -5.95 14.37 5.85
C LEU A 32 -4.93 15.15 6.69
N GLU A 33 -5.40 16.03 7.57
CA GLU A 33 -4.55 16.83 8.46
C GLU A 33 -3.76 15.94 9.44
N THR A 34 -4.42 14.93 9.99
CA THR A 34 -3.79 13.93 10.88
C THR A 34 -2.75 13.10 10.14
N LEU A 35 -3.05 12.60 8.93
CA LEU A 35 -2.09 11.87 8.10
C LEU A 35 -0.87 12.71 7.74
N LEU A 36 -1.05 13.97 7.32
CA LEU A 36 0.05 14.89 7.01
C LEU A 36 0.93 15.19 8.23
N THR A 37 0.32 15.28 9.42
CA THR A 37 1.06 15.50 10.67
C THR A 37 1.91 14.28 11.03
N ILE A 38 1.38 13.08 10.82
CA ILE A 38 2.11 11.82 11.03
C ILE A 38 3.24 11.68 10.01
N GLU A 39 2.99 11.95 8.73
CA GLU A 39 3.99 11.88 7.66
C GLU A 39 5.20 12.78 7.95
N LYS A 40 4.95 14.05 8.33
CA LYS A 40 6.02 14.99 8.71
C LYS A 40 6.86 14.50 9.88
N ARG A 41 6.26 13.80 10.85
CA ARG A 41 6.98 13.24 12.01
C ARG A 41 7.74 11.97 11.63
N ALA A 42 7.14 11.11 10.80
CA ALA A 42 7.72 9.87 10.33
C ALA A 42 8.90 10.06 9.39
N GLN A 43 8.99 11.21 8.70
CA GLN A 43 10.13 11.56 7.84
C GLN A 43 11.49 11.53 8.58
N PHE A 44 11.48 11.72 9.91
CA PHE A 44 12.69 11.71 10.74
C PHE A 44 12.93 10.37 11.45
N LEU A 45 12.03 9.39 11.29
CA LEU A 45 12.17 8.06 11.86
C LEU A 45 12.87 7.14 10.84
N SER A 46 13.89 6.42 11.32
CA SER A 46 14.89 5.69 10.55
C SER A 46 14.39 4.40 9.89
N SER A 47 15.18 3.95 8.90
CA SER A 47 15.14 2.73 8.09
C SER A 47 14.15 1.63 8.53
N HIS A 48 13.08 1.44 7.77
CA HIS A 48 12.20 0.27 7.91
C HIS A 48 12.78 -0.98 7.20
N SER A 49 12.61 -2.13 7.83
CA SER A 49 12.90 -3.43 7.22
C SER A 49 11.69 -3.97 6.46
N PHE A 50 11.90 -4.83 5.47
CA PHE A 50 10.80 -5.43 4.71
C PHE A 50 9.80 -6.18 5.60
N ASN A 51 10.31 -6.87 6.63
CA ASN A 51 9.48 -7.61 7.58
C ASN A 51 8.44 -6.74 8.32
N SER A 52 8.69 -5.44 8.48
CA SER A 52 7.72 -4.52 9.09
C SER A 52 6.50 -4.27 8.21
N PHE A 53 6.58 -4.56 6.92
CA PHE A 53 5.48 -4.38 5.96
C PHE A 53 4.73 -5.69 5.68
N VAL A 54 5.24 -6.85 6.08
CA VAL A 54 4.61 -8.15 5.81
C VAL A 54 3.19 -8.17 6.38
N GLY A 55 2.23 -8.51 5.53
CA GLY A 55 0.81 -8.50 5.88
C GLY A 55 -0.09 -7.97 4.77
N THR A 56 -1.38 -7.90 5.07
CA THR A 56 -2.41 -7.34 4.17
C THR A 56 -2.82 -5.96 4.66
N TRP A 57 -2.54 -4.95 3.84
CA TRP A 57 -2.85 -3.56 4.13
C TRP A 57 -4.05 -3.12 3.32
N ARG A 58 -5.15 -2.79 3.99
CA ARG A 58 -6.34 -2.27 3.31
C ARG A 58 -6.28 -0.76 3.24
N LEU A 59 -6.46 -0.21 2.05
CA LEU A 59 -6.54 1.23 1.84
C LEU A 59 -7.99 1.68 2.03
N CYS A 60 -8.22 2.49 3.07
CA CYS A 60 -9.54 2.97 3.47
C CYS A 60 -9.80 4.43 3.05
N PHE A 61 -8.73 5.21 2.88
CA PHE A 61 -8.76 6.64 2.55
C PHE A 61 -7.74 6.92 1.46
N VAL A 62 -8.12 7.70 0.45
CA VAL A 62 -7.26 8.04 -0.68
C VAL A 62 -7.22 9.55 -0.88
N THR A 63 -6.04 10.06 -1.21
CA THR A 63 -5.86 11.46 -1.62
C THR A 63 -5.72 11.52 -3.14
N LEU A 64 -6.49 12.38 -3.80
CA LEU A 64 -6.29 12.60 -5.23
C LEU A 64 -4.98 13.36 -5.44
N ARG A 65 -4.23 12.96 -6.48
CA ARG A 65 -3.00 13.65 -6.89
C ARG A 65 -3.34 15.05 -7.39
N GLY A 66 -3.21 16.01 -6.48
CA GLY A 66 -3.11 17.44 -6.72
C GLY A 66 -2.33 17.99 -5.54
N LYS A 67 -1.32 18.85 -5.78
CA LYS A 67 -0.54 19.45 -4.69
C LYS A 67 -1.53 20.07 -3.70
N PRO A 68 -1.53 19.67 -2.41
CA PRO A 68 -2.35 20.34 -1.42
C PRO A 68 -1.89 21.80 -1.38
N HIS A 69 -2.70 22.71 -1.91
CA HIS A 69 -2.35 24.12 -1.96
C HIS A 69 -2.99 24.80 -0.76
N GLN A 70 -2.17 25.46 0.06
CA GLN A 70 -2.69 26.33 1.10
C GLN A 70 -3.23 27.58 0.43
N ARG A 71 -4.55 27.78 0.42
CA ARG A 71 -5.14 29.11 0.25
C ARG A 71 -5.71 29.53 1.60
N ALA A 72 -5.30 30.71 2.07
CA ALA A 72 -5.82 31.34 3.28
C ALA A 72 -5.77 30.47 4.56
N GLY A 73 -4.67 29.75 4.79
CA GLY A 73 -4.50 28.93 6.01
C GLY A 73 -5.30 27.63 6.05
N GLN A 74 -5.97 27.26 4.94
CA GLN A 74 -6.79 26.05 4.82
C GLN A 74 -6.17 25.06 3.83
N ILE A 75 -6.01 23.80 4.23
CA ILE A 75 -5.49 22.71 3.38
C ILE A 75 -6.59 22.33 2.39
N ILE A 76 -6.40 22.65 1.10
CA ILE A 76 -7.30 22.23 0.02
C ILE A 76 -6.65 21.02 -0.67
N GLY A 77 -6.94 19.84 -0.14
CA GLY A 77 -6.71 18.55 -0.80
C GLY A 77 -7.99 17.73 -0.72
N ARG A 78 -8.49 17.22 -1.86
CA ARG A 78 -9.66 16.32 -1.88
C ARG A 78 -9.21 14.91 -1.55
N GLY A 79 -9.22 14.58 -0.26
CA GLY A 79 -9.21 13.19 0.21
C GLY A 79 -10.62 12.63 0.26
N PHE A 80 -10.80 11.34 0.00
CA PHE A 80 -12.08 10.66 0.09
C PHE A 80 -11.94 9.22 0.59
N TYR A 81 -13.02 8.72 1.20
CA TYR A 81 -13.10 7.34 1.65
C TYR A 81 -13.35 6.39 0.48
N VAL A 82 -12.66 5.26 0.50
CA VAL A 82 -12.88 4.21 -0.50
C VAL A 82 -14.31 3.68 -0.34
N PRO A 83 -15.09 3.58 -1.44
CA PRO A 83 -16.44 3.04 -1.39
C PRO A 83 -16.44 1.58 -0.90
N GLN A 84 -17.49 1.18 -0.18
CA GLN A 84 -17.54 -0.16 0.46
C GLN A 84 -17.64 -1.32 -0.51
N TRP A 85 -18.17 -1.06 -1.70
CA TRP A 85 -18.22 -2.04 -2.77
C TRP A 85 -16.85 -2.24 -3.45
N VAL A 86 -15.83 -1.46 -3.08
CA VAL A 86 -14.44 -1.62 -3.52
C VAL A 86 -13.58 -2.00 -2.31
N THR A 87 -12.71 -2.99 -2.50
CA THR A 87 -11.61 -3.27 -1.59
C THR A 87 -10.29 -3.03 -2.30
N LEU A 88 -9.49 -2.12 -1.78
CA LEU A 88 -8.14 -1.83 -2.24
C LEU A 88 -7.16 -2.38 -1.21
N GLN A 89 -6.24 -3.24 -1.64
CA GLN A 89 -5.29 -3.92 -0.76
C GLN A 89 -3.87 -3.88 -1.34
N ILE A 90 -2.90 -3.72 -0.45
CA ILE A 90 -1.49 -3.96 -0.73
C ILE A 90 -1.05 -5.12 0.16
N ILE A 91 -0.52 -6.17 -0.44
CA ILE A 91 -0.11 -7.38 0.28
C ILE A 91 1.39 -7.52 0.13
N TYR A 92 2.09 -7.68 1.25
CA TYR A 92 3.51 -7.99 1.27
C TYR A 92 3.70 -9.40 1.81
N THR A 93 4.37 -10.24 1.03
CA THR A 93 4.71 -11.60 1.42
C THR A 93 6.24 -11.75 1.46
N PRO A 94 6.79 -12.43 2.47
CA PRO A 94 8.21 -12.76 2.48
C PRO A 94 8.51 -13.74 1.34
N ILE A 95 9.72 -13.68 0.79
CA ILE A 95 10.22 -14.79 -0.04
C ILE A 95 10.65 -15.89 0.92
N THR A 96 9.80 -16.89 1.10
CA THR A 96 10.18 -18.18 1.68
C THR A 96 10.54 -19.08 0.50
N GLU A 97 11.84 -19.14 0.20
CA GLU A 97 12.44 -20.09 -0.75
C GLU A 97 11.95 -19.97 -2.20
N THR A 98 12.73 -19.27 -3.04
CA THR A 98 12.65 -19.55 -4.48
C THR A 98 13.39 -20.86 -4.72
N GLU A 99 12.75 -21.77 -5.46
CA GLU A 99 13.44 -22.80 -6.24
C GLU A 99 14.70 -22.16 -6.86
N GLU A 100 15.87 -22.76 -6.64
CA GLU A 100 17.22 -22.24 -6.97
C GLU A 100 17.88 -21.32 -5.92
N GLY A 101 18.23 -21.89 -4.77
CA GLY A 101 19.59 -21.84 -4.18
C GLY A 101 20.30 -20.50 -3.89
N SER A 102 19.65 -19.35 -4.08
CA SER A 102 20.27 -18.03 -3.89
C SER A 102 19.97 -17.48 -2.48
N PRO A 103 20.94 -16.85 -1.79
CA PRO A 103 20.75 -16.41 -0.41
C PRO A 103 19.63 -15.38 -0.30
N THR A 104 18.59 -15.71 0.48
CA THR A 104 17.48 -14.82 0.82
C THR A 104 18.00 -13.60 1.56
N SER A 105 18.03 -12.43 0.90
CA SER A 105 18.27 -11.19 1.61
C SER A 105 17.04 -10.86 2.49
N PRO A 106 17.19 -10.54 3.79
CA PRO A 106 16.07 -10.23 4.70
C PRO A 106 15.30 -8.94 4.33
N SER A 107 15.71 -8.27 3.25
CA SER A 107 15.16 -7.01 2.75
C SER A 107 14.32 -7.18 1.49
N ALA A 108 14.04 -8.41 1.04
CA ALA A 108 13.29 -8.69 -0.19
C ALA A 108 12.05 -9.57 0.07
N GLY A 109 11.05 -9.42 -0.79
CA GLY A 109 9.81 -10.19 -0.76
C GLY A 109 9.02 -10.02 -2.06
N GLN A 110 7.72 -10.31 -2.00
CA GLN A 110 6.77 -9.99 -3.05
C GLN A 110 5.77 -8.93 -2.58
N ILE A 111 5.30 -8.13 -3.51
CA ILE A 111 4.20 -7.18 -3.34
C ILE A 111 3.05 -7.56 -4.27
N ALA A 112 1.82 -7.42 -3.78
CA ALA A 112 0.62 -7.45 -4.59
C ALA A 112 -0.19 -6.17 -4.38
N ASN A 113 -0.59 -5.50 -5.46
CA ASN A 113 -1.60 -4.44 -5.45
C ASN A 113 -2.91 -5.01 -6.00
N GLN A 114 -3.90 -5.17 -5.12
CA GLN A 114 -5.14 -5.85 -5.42
C GLN A 114 -6.34 -4.91 -5.30
N VAL A 115 -7.22 -4.96 -6.30
CA VAL A 115 -8.50 -4.27 -6.34
C VAL A 115 -9.60 -5.30 -6.50
N CYS A 116 -10.56 -5.32 -5.57
CA CYS A 116 -11.73 -6.18 -5.62
C CYS A 116 -13.00 -5.33 -5.71
N TRP A 117 -13.87 -5.64 -6.67
CA TRP A 117 -15.17 -4.99 -6.84
C TRP A 117 -16.16 -5.98 -7.44
N GLY A 118 -17.31 -6.17 -6.78
CA GLY A 118 -18.47 -6.83 -7.41
C GLY A 118 -18.19 -8.24 -7.94
N GLY A 119 -17.35 -9.02 -7.25
CA GLY A 119 -16.95 -10.38 -7.68
C GLY A 119 -15.79 -10.41 -8.68
N LEU A 120 -15.39 -9.27 -9.25
CA LEU A 120 -14.15 -9.10 -10.01
C LEU A 120 -13.01 -8.77 -9.05
N SER A 121 -11.85 -9.39 -9.25
CA SER A 121 -10.60 -8.94 -8.65
C SER A 121 -9.49 -8.86 -9.67
N VAL A 122 -8.68 -7.81 -9.54
CA VAL A 122 -7.47 -7.59 -10.33
C VAL A 122 -6.32 -7.47 -9.34
N SER A 123 -5.27 -8.26 -9.54
CA SER A 123 -4.06 -8.25 -8.71
C SER A 123 -2.83 -8.07 -9.60
N LEU A 124 -2.00 -7.07 -9.27
CA LEU A 124 -0.69 -6.86 -9.89
C LEU A 124 0.36 -7.33 -8.89
N THR A 125 1.20 -8.28 -9.27
CA THR A 125 2.20 -8.88 -8.37
C THR A 125 3.60 -8.81 -8.94
N GLY A 126 4.59 -8.82 -8.06
CA GLY A 126 5.99 -8.92 -8.44
C GLY A 126 6.94 -8.73 -7.27
N PRO A 127 8.26 -8.71 -7.52
CA PRO A 127 9.26 -8.59 -6.47
C PRO A 127 9.23 -7.19 -5.83
N ALA A 128 9.51 -7.15 -4.53
CA ALA A 128 9.72 -5.93 -3.77
C ALA A 128 10.98 -6.05 -2.92
N ARG A 129 11.75 -4.96 -2.81
CA ARG A 129 12.90 -4.87 -1.92
C ARG A 129 12.94 -3.53 -1.19
N CYS A 130 13.29 -3.56 0.08
CA CYS A 130 13.62 -2.37 0.84
C CYS A 130 15.07 -1.97 0.55
N GLU A 131 15.26 -0.69 0.23
CA GLU A 131 16.57 -0.04 0.15
C GLU A 131 16.85 0.68 1.48
N PRO A 132 17.56 0.06 2.45
CA PRO A 132 17.62 0.57 3.82
C PRO A 132 18.28 1.95 3.88
N LYS A 133 19.24 2.21 2.99
CA LYS A 133 19.95 3.51 2.88
C LYS A 133 19.04 4.65 2.42
N LYS A 134 17.97 4.35 1.69
CA LYS A 134 17.06 5.36 1.11
C LYS A 134 15.70 5.41 1.79
N ASN A 135 15.37 4.42 2.64
CA ASN A 135 14.02 4.21 3.18
C ASN A 135 12.95 4.17 2.07
N ILE A 136 13.32 3.56 0.94
CA ILE A 136 12.45 3.39 -0.23
C ILE A 136 12.19 1.91 -0.42
N MET A 137 10.95 1.59 -0.76
CA MET A 137 10.58 0.28 -1.26
C MET A 137 10.60 0.31 -2.78
N ALA A 138 11.55 -0.41 -3.38
CA ALA A 138 11.58 -0.66 -4.81
C ALA A 138 10.70 -1.88 -5.10
N PHE A 139 9.84 -1.76 -6.11
CA PHE A 139 9.02 -2.87 -6.57
C PHE A 139 8.87 -2.80 -8.09
N ASP A 140 8.67 -3.98 -8.70
CA ASP A 140 8.31 -4.09 -10.10
C ASP A 140 7.11 -5.04 -10.22
N PHE A 141 6.05 -4.62 -10.91
CA PHE A 141 4.90 -5.49 -11.15
C PHE A 141 5.14 -6.24 -12.45
N THR A 142 5.36 -7.55 -12.33
CA THR A 142 5.67 -8.41 -13.48
C THR A 142 4.49 -9.27 -13.90
N ARG A 143 3.54 -9.52 -12.99
CA ARG A 143 2.42 -10.44 -13.18
C ARG A 143 1.09 -9.73 -12.92
N MET A 144 0.08 -10.15 -13.67
CA MET A 144 -1.30 -9.70 -13.50
C MET A 144 -2.21 -10.91 -13.43
N VAL A 145 -3.10 -10.90 -12.44
CA VAL A 145 -4.16 -11.88 -12.26
C VAL A 145 -5.50 -11.17 -12.27
N VAL A 146 -6.42 -11.66 -13.09
CA VAL A 146 -7.81 -11.20 -13.12
C VAL A 146 -8.72 -12.38 -12.82
N THR A 147 -9.55 -12.26 -11.80
CA THR A 147 -10.51 -13.29 -11.41
C THR A 147 -11.92 -12.73 -11.34
N THR A 148 -12.91 -13.55 -11.65
CA THR A 148 -14.34 -13.21 -11.49
C THR A 148 -15.07 -14.36 -10.84
N TRP A 149 -15.83 -14.09 -9.77
CA TRP A 149 -16.55 -15.11 -8.99
C TRP A 149 -15.66 -16.32 -8.61
N GLY A 150 -14.40 -16.04 -8.27
CA GLY A 150 -13.41 -17.07 -7.90
C GLY A 150 -12.79 -17.84 -9.08
N LYS A 151 -13.18 -17.55 -10.34
CA LYS A 151 -12.58 -18.16 -11.53
C LYS A 151 -11.50 -17.25 -12.11
N ASN A 152 -10.31 -17.80 -12.39
CA ASN A 152 -9.26 -17.07 -13.09
C ASN A 152 -9.69 -16.82 -14.54
N LEU A 153 -9.83 -15.55 -14.92
CA LEU A 153 -10.03 -15.13 -16.31
C LEU A 153 -8.70 -14.92 -17.02
N HIS A 154 -7.72 -14.41 -16.30
CA HIS A 154 -6.41 -14.10 -16.84
C HIS A 154 -5.33 -14.29 -15.79
N HIS A 155 -4.26 -14.95 -16.21
CA HIS A 155 -3.02 -15.04 -15.45
C HIS A 155 -1.89 -14.91 -16.45
N GLY A 156 -1.17 -13.80 -16.40
CA GLY A 156 -0.18 -13.48 -17.42
C GLY A 156 0.86 -12.49 -16.93
N PHE A 157 1.95 -12.41 -17.69
CA PHE A 157 2.94 -11.37 -17.48
C PHE A 157 2.42 -10.04 -18.02
N ILE A 158 2.66 -8.98 -17.26
CA ILE A 158 2.52 -7.62 -17.77
C ILE A 158 3.57 -7.47 -18.87
N ARG A 159 3.24 -6.85 -20.01
CA ARG A 159 4.12 -6.73 -21.20
C ARG A 159 5.58 -6.41 -20.79
N GLY A 160 6.51 -7.35 -21.02
CA GLY A 160 7.94 -7.22 -20.65
C GLY A 160 8.33 -7.83 -19.29
N GLY A 161 7.39 -8.27 -18.46
CA GLY A 161 7.61 -8.79 -17.10
C GLY A 161 8.44 -10.07 -17.04
N GLN A 162 8.40 -10.91 -18.08
CA GLN A 162 9.32 -12.06 -18.22
C GLN A 162 10.79 -11.64 -18.30
N VAL A 163 11.08 -10.46 -18.87
CA VAL A 163 12.44 -9.95 -19.00
C VAL A 163 12.90 -9.32 -17.68
N SER A 164 12.04 -8.56 -16.99
CA SER A 164 12.35 -7.99 -15.66
C SER A 164 12.65 -9.03 -14.58
N GLU A 165 11.91 -10.14 -14.55
CA GLU A 165 12.14 -11.21 -13.56
C GLU A 165 13.48 -11.92 -13.84
N LYS A 166 13.82 -12.11 -15.12
CA LYS A 166 15.07 -12.72 -15.55
C LYS A 166 16.29 -11.79 -15.36
N THR A 167 16.16 -10.49 -15.61
CA THR A 167 17.22 -9.50 -15.41
C THR A 167 17.44 -9.17 -13.93
N SER A 168 16.38 -9.17 -13.10
CA SER A 168 16.52 -9.05 -11.64
C SER A 168 17.23 -10.24 -11.00
N GLY A 169 17.27 -11.39 -11.68
CA GLY A 169 18.09 -12.55 -11.33
C GLY A 169 19.50 -12.56 -11.95
N LEU A 170 19.86 -11.60 -12.81
CA LEU A 170 21.10 -11.61 -13.61
C LEU A 170 21.97 -10.35 -13.47
N SER A 171 21.63 -9.41 -12.60
CA SER A 171 22.57 -8.36 -12.18
C SER A 171 23.30 -8.80 -10.91
N GLN A 172 24.24 -9.72 -11.09
CA GLN A 172 25.47 -9.76 -10.29
C GLN A 172 26.53 -8.91 -10.99
#